data_AF-A0A4U9V5S3-F1
#
_entry.id   AF-A0A4U9V5S3-F1
#
_cell.length_a   1.000
_cell.length_b   1.000
_cell.length_c   1.000
_cell.angle_alpha   90.00
_cell.angle_beta   90.00
_cell.angle_gamma   90.00
#
_symmetry.space_group_name_H-M   'P 1'
#
loop_
_entity.id
_entity.type
_entity.pdbx_description
1 polymer ?
#
loop_
_entity_poly.entity_id
_entity_poly.type
_entity_poly.pdbx_seq_one_letter_code
_entity_poly.pdbx_strand_id
1 'polypeptide(L)'
;MIKKIILGCAVTAVVGYLGTVGYVYHYDQQRNPVVASNQIDTLLTRNGCDYCHSNSAQLPFYAELPIAKQIMAQDILSGNQHFNLDATRTALQQKTAVPEVDLAKLEAVLQNQEMPPPLYKMVHWAGNVSDGDRNELLSWVRQQREQFYTLPDTPAELRGAALQPVPSSLPTDPQKVALGFRLFHDPRLSKDNSISCAHCHKLGEGGVDGRVSSLGVGDQVGPINAPTVFNAAFNMAQFWDGRAADLQAQAGGPPMNPIEMASESWDEIIAKLDQDALLKADFRRVYANGVTGDNITDAIAEFEKTLITPDSPFDRYLKGDSDALTAQQKHGYQLFQQNKCGTCHTGSTLGASPMRSWG
;
A
#
# COMPACT_ATOMS: atom_id res chain seq x y z
N MET A 1 11.80 60.02 -19.16
CA MET A 1 12.86 59.02 -19.44
C MET A 1 12.56 57.69 -18.75
N ILE A 2 12.34 57.69 -17.43
CA ILE A 2 12.02 56.50 -16.61
C ILE A 2 10.85 55.65 -17.17
N LYS A 3 9.73 56.26 -17.58
CA LYS A 3 8.59 55.51 -18.17
C LYS A 3 8.94 54.73 -19.44
N LYS A 4 9.83 55.24 -20.31
CA LYS A 4 10.25 54.55 -21.55
C LYS A 4 11.20 53.39 -21.26
N ILE A 5 12.07 53.55 -20.25
CA ILE A 5 12.98 52.49 -19.79
C ILE A 5 12.17 51.36 -19.14
N ILE A 6 11.23 51.70 -18.25
CA ILE A 6 10.33 50.72 -17.63
C ILE A 6 9.53 49.95 -18.69
N LEU A 7 8.96 50.66 -19.67
CA LEU A 7 8.22 50.04 -20.76
C LEU A 7 9.12 49.11 -21.60
N GLY A 8 10.35 49.54 -21.92
CA GLY A 8 11.31 48.72 -22.65
C GLY A 8 11.70 47.44 -21.89
N CYS A 9 12.01 47.55 -20.59
CA CYS A 9 12.29 46.39 -19.75
C CYS A 9 11.10 45.44 -19.65
N ALA A 10 9.88 45.95 -19.51
CA ALA A 10 8.66 45.14 -19.46
C ALA A 10 8.43 44.37 -20.77
N VAL A 11 8.59 45.03 -21.93
CA VAL A 11 8.46 44.37 -23.24
C VAL A 11 9.50 43.26 -23.41
N THR A 12 10.76 43.51 -23.08
CA THR A 12 11.82 42.50 -23.16
C THR A 12 11.52 41.30 -22.25
N ALA A 13 11.05 41.54 -21.03
CA ALA A 13 10.67 40.47 -20.11
C ALA A 13 9.51 39.61 -20.65
N VAL A 14 8.48 40.24 -21.20
CA VAL A 14 7.32 39.53 -21.78
C VAL A 14 7.73 38.72 -23.01
N VAL A 15 8.52 39.29 -23.92
CA VAL A 15 9.00 38.57 -25.11
C VAL A 15 9.91 37.41 -24.72
N GLY A 16 10.80 37.62 -23.75
CA GLY A 16 11.66 36.55 -23.21
C GLY A 16 10.83 35.42 -22.61
N TYR A 17 9.86 35.75 -21.76
CA TYR A 17 8.94 34.77 -21.18
C TYR A 17 8.17 33.99 -22.25
N LEU A 18 7.51 34.67 -23.20
CA LEU A 18 6.76 34.00 -24.26
C LEU A 18 7.66 33.14 -25.17
N GLY A 19 8.90 33.59 -25.43
CA GLY A 19 9.89 32.80 -26.16
C GLY A 19 10.27 31.53 -25.41
N THR A 20 10.51 31.61 -24.09
CA THR A 20 10.75 30.45 -23.23
C THR A 20 9.56 29.51 -23.25
N VAL A 21 8.35 30.01 -23.00
CA VAL A 21 7.13 29.20 -22.99
C VAL A 21 6.87 28.54 -24.35
N GLY A 22 7.08 29.26 -25.46
CA GLY A 22 6.95 28.70 -26.80
C GLY A 22 7.94 27.56 -27.08
N TYR A 23 9.19 27.70 -26.61
CA TYR A 23 10.17 26.61 -26.65
C TYR A 23 9.70 25.42 -25.80
N VAL A 24 9.27 25.67 -24.55
CA VAL A 24 8.86 24.61 -23.61
C VAL A 24 7.65 23.86 -24.15
N TYR A 25 6.67 24.56 -24.71
CA TYR A 25 5.53 23.95 -25.38
C TYR A 25 5.96 22.97 -26.49
N HIS A 26 6.93 23.36 -27.32
CA HIS A 26 7.43 22.49 -28.38
C HIS A 26 8.25 21.31 -27.83
N TYR A 27 9.09 21.56 -26.82
CA TYR A 27 9.86 20.54 -26.12
C TYR A 27 8.92 19.49 -25.50
N ASP A 28 7.92 19.93 -24.75
CA ASP A 28 6.95 19.09 -24.05
C ASP A 28 6.16 18.18 -25.02
N GLN A 29 5.78 18.69 -26.19
CA GLN A 29 5.09 17.90 -27.20
C GLN A 29 5.94 16.77 -27.83
N GLN A 30 7.26 16.88 -27.75
CA GLN A 30 8.18 15.88 -28.34
C GLN A 30 8.61 14.81 -27.33
N ARG A 31 8.15 14.91 -26.08
CA ARG A 31 8.53 13.98 -25.02
C ARG A 31 7.93 12.61 -25.27
N ASN A 32 8.74 11.58 -25.07
CA ASN A 32 8.36 10.18 -25.19
C ASN A 32 8.59 9.45 -23.86
N PRO A 33 7.77 8.44 -23.54
CA PRO A 33 7.94 7.65 -22.33
C PRO A 33 9.32 6.99 -22.27
N VAL A 34 9.89 6.92 -21.07
CA VAL A 34 11.26 6.40 -20.84
C VAL A 34 11.29 4.88 -20.89
N VAL A 35 10.20 4.19 -20.52
CA VAL A 35 10.30 2.77 -20.21
C VAL A 35 9.19 1.87 -20.76
N ALA A 36 7.97 2.36 -20.96
CA ALA A 36 6.90 1.57 -21.57
C ALA A 36 6.29 2.28 -22.77
N SER A 37 6.32 1.64 -23.95
CA SER A 37 5.54 2.06 -25.12
C SER A 37 4.06 1.64 -24.98
N ASN A 38 3.49 1.76 -23.78
CA ASN A 38 2.05 1.59 -23.57
C ASN A 38 1.38 2.96 -23.46
N GLN A 39 0.08 2.98 -23.74
CA GLN A 39 -0.70 4.22 -23.82
C GLN A 39 -0.68 5.02 -22.50
N ILE A 40 -0.65 4.35 -21.36
CA ILE A 40 -0.69 4.97 -20.04
C ILE A 40 0.63 5.69 -19.70
N ASP A 41 1.78 5.05 -19.91
CA ASP A 41 3.06 5.72 -19.70
C ASP A 41 3.24 6.89 -20.69
N THR A 42 2.71 6.74 -21.91
CA THR A 42 2.65 7.86 -22.88
C THR A 42 1.84 9.04 -22.33
N LEU A 43 0.67 8.80 -21.74
CA LEU A 43 -0.15 9.85 -21.12
C LEU A 43 0.56 10.49 -19.92
N LEU A 44 1.15 9.68 -19.03
CA LEU A 44 1.87 10.18 -17.85
C LEU A 44 3.06 11.06 -18.24
N THR A 45 3.81 10.69 -19.28
CA THR A 45 4.94 11.49 -19.79
C THR A 45 4.47 12.72 -20.56
N ARG A 46 3.49 12.59 -21.46
CA ARG A 46 3.01 13.72 -22.28
C ARG A 46 2.37 14.81 -21.42
N ASN A 47 1.65 14.42 -20.37
CA ASN A 47 1.07 15.35 -19.41
C ASN A 47 2.09 15.86 -18.38
N GLY A 48 3.34 15.40 -18.47
CA GLY A 48 4.47 15.84 -17.65
C GLY A 48 4.40 15.49 -16.17
N CYS A 49 3.66 14.44 -15.81
CA CYS A 49 3.56 13.97 -14.43
C CYS A 49 4.95 13.62 -13.86
N ASP A 50 5.81 13.05 -14.68
CA ASP A 50 7.16 12.65 -14.31
C ASP A 50 8.12 13.80 -14.03
N TYR A 51 7.81 15.04 -14.42
CA TYR A 51 8.67 16.17 -14.07
C TYR A 51 8.80 16.40 -12.57
N CYS A 52 7.76 16.07 -11.78
CA CYS A 52 7.80 16.19 -10.32
C CYS A 52 7.63 14.84 -9.60
N HIS A 53 7.21 13.79 -10.32
CA HIS A 53 6.94 12.46 -9.77
C HIS A 53 7.89 11.38 -10.28
N SER A 54 9.04 11.75 -10.85
CA SER A 54 10.12 10.82 -11.19
C SER A 54 11.48 11.48 -10.95
N ASN A 55 12.44 10.71 -10.45
CA ASN A 55 13.82 11.16 -10.33
C ASN A 55 14.62 11.03 -11.64
N SER A 56 14.03 10.41 -12.66
CA SER A 56 14.69 10.08 -13.94
C SER A 56 14.18 10.91 -15.12
N ALA A 57 13.31 11.90 -14.88
CA ALA A 57 12.75 12.72 -15.95
C ALA A 57 13.81 13.59 -16.64
N GLN A 58 13.79 13.64 -17.97
CA GLN A 58 14.62 14.56 -18.75
C GLN A 58 14.05 15.97 -18.65
N LEU A 59 14.74 16.85 -17.94
CA LEU A 59 14.31 18.22 -17.71
C LEU A 59 14.67 19.15 -18.88
N PRO A 60 13.84 20.17 -19.17
CA PRO A 60 14.15 21.19 -20.17
C PRO A 60 15.34 22.06 -19.75
N PHE A 61 16.00 22.73 -20.70
CA PHE A 61 17.26 23.45 -20.46
C PHE A 61 17.20 24.48 -19.32
N TYR A 62 16.04 25.12 -19.10
CA TYR A 62 15.92 26.16 -18.09
C TYR A 62 15.97 25.61 -16.66
N ALA A 63 15.80 24.29 -16.48
CA ALA A 63 15.94 23.63 -15.19
C ALA A 63 17.36 23.74 -14.60
N GLU A 64 18.36 24.07 -15.42
CA GLU A 64 19.72 24.32 -14.96
C GLU A 64 20.00 25.80 -14.60
N LEU A 65 19.05 26.71 -14.82
CA LEU A 65 19.22 28.11 -14.43
C LEU A 65 19.17 28.28 -12.91
N PRO A 66 20.00 29.14 -12.28
CA PRO A 66 20.21 29.15 -10.82
C PRO A 66 18.95 29.20 -9.95
N ILE A 67 17.94 29.99 -10.34
CA ILE A 67 16.68 30.13 -9.59
C ILE A 67 15.72 28.99 -9.92
N ALA A 68 15.54 28.67 -11.20
CA ALA A 68 14.64 27.61 -11.65
C ALA A 68 15.08 26.24 -11.12
N LYS A 69 16.39 25.97 -11.11
CA LYS A 69 16.98 24.74 -10.57
C LYS A 69 16.58 24.48 -9.12
N GLN A 70 16.64 25.50 -8.27
CA GLN A 70 16.30 25.37 -6.86
C GLN A 70 14.80 25.12 -6.66
N ILE A 71 13.96 25.87 -7.38
CA ILE A 71 12.50 25.71 -7.32
C ILE A 71 12.11 24.31 -7.80
N MET A 72 12.59 23.89 -8.97
CA MET A 72 12.29 22.58 -9.54
C MET A 72 12.81 21.44 -8.65
N ALA A 73 14.03 21.56 -8.09
CA ALA A 73 14.53 20.56 -7.16
C ALA A 73 13.61 20.41 -5.94
N GLN A 74 13.12 21.52 -5.38
CA GLN A 74 12.16 21.49 -4.28
C GLN A 74 10.81 20.89 -4.69
N ASP A 75 10.31 21.23 -5.87
CA ASP A 75 9.05 20.69 -6.41
C ASP A 75 9.15 19.20 -6.71
N ILE A 76 10.29 18.73 -7.24
CA ILE A 76 10.60 17.31 -7.47
C ILE A 76 10.68 16.55 -6.15
N LEU A 77 11.38 17.11 -5.15
CA LEU A 77 11.48 16.49 -3.83
C LEU A 77 10.10 16.38 -3.18
N SER A 78 9.34 17.47 -3.15
CA SER A 78 7.98 17.51 -2.59
C SER A 78 7.04 16.57 -3.35
N GLY A 79 7.06 16.61 -4.68
CA GLY A 79 6.24 15.76 -5.54
C GLY A 79 6.50 14.28 -5.30
N ASN A 80 7.78 13.85 -5.30
CA ASN A 80 8.17 12.46 -5.08
C ASN A 80 7.89 11.96 -3.66
N GLN A 81 7.91 12.83 -2.64
CA GLN A 81 7.50 12.46 -1.28
C GLN A 81 6.02 12.08 -1.20
N HIS A 82 5.17 12.77 -1.97
CA HIS A 82 3.73 12.48 -1.98
C HIS A 82 3.38 11.34 -2.93
N PHE A 83 4.02 11.29 -4.10
CA PHE A 83 3.75 10.29 -5.14
C PHE A 83 4.97 10.13 -6.05
N ASN A 84 5.48 8.90 -6.15
CA ASN A 84 6.62 8.57 -7.01
C ASN A 84 6.16 7.53 -8.05
N LEU A 85 6.26 7.89 -9.34
CA LEU A 85 5.83 7.08 -10.47
C LEU A 85 6.75 5.89 -10.77
N ASP A 86 7.93 5.79 -10.17
CA ASP A 86 8.91 4.74 -10.48
C ASP A 86 8.33 3.34 -10.22
N ALA A 87 7.61 3.15 -9.11
CA ALA A 87 6.96 1.88 -8.79
C ALA A 87 5.81 1.58 -9.77
N THR A 88 4.98 2.58 -10.07
CA THR A 88 3.90 2.49 -11.05
C THR A 88 4.44 2.13 -12.45
N ARG A 89 5.50 2.79 -12.90
CA ARG A 89 6.13 2.52 -14.20
C ARG A 89 6.79 1.15 -14.25
N THR A 90 7.43 0.72 -13.17
CA THR A 90 8.02 -0.63 -13.08
C THR A 90 6.92 -1.69 -13.22
N ALA A 91 5.80 -1.52 -12.52
CA ALA A 91 4.64 -2.41 -12.64
C ALA A 91 4.04 -2.40 -14.06
N LEU A 92 3.92 -1.23 -14.69
CA LEU A 92 3.47 -1.09 -16.08
C LEU A 92 4.37 -1.84 -17.08
N GLN A 93 5.69 -1.80 -16.90
CA GLN A 93 6.65 -2.51 -17.76
C GLN A 93 6.58 -4.02 -17.56
N GLN A 94 6.51 -4.45 -16.30
CA GLN A 94 6.50 -5.87 -15.91
C GLN A 94 5.11 -6.51 -16.06
N LYS A 95 4.08 -5.70 -16.34
CA LYS A 95 2.67 -6.12 -16.39
C LYS A 95 2.20 -6.76 -15.07
N THR A 96 2.67 -6.20 -13.96
CA THR A 96 2.31 -6.60 -12.60
C THR A 96 1.38 -5.57 -11.97
N ALA A 97 0.88 -5.87 -10.76
CA ALA A 97 -0.01 -4.98 -10.03
C ALA A 97 0.70 -3.66 -9.66
N VAL A 98 0.11 -2.52 -10.06
CA VAL A 98 0.53 -1.20 -9.56
C VAL A 98 0.07 -1.05 -8.10
N PRO A 99 0.93 -0.57 -7.18
CA PRO A 99 0.55 -0.39 -5.79
C PRO A 99 -0.79 0.34 -5.61
N GLU A 100 -1.67 -0.18 -4.75
CA GLU A 100 -3.04 0.34 -4.63
C GLU A 100 -3.09 1.80 -4.16
N VAL A 101 -2.15 2.20 -3.28
CA VAL A 101 -1.94 3.59 -2.83
C VAL A 101 -1.55 4.51 -3.98
N ASP A 102 -0.71 4.05 -4.91
CA ASP A 102 -0.33 4.82 -6.09
C ASP A 102 -1.54 5.05 -7.00
N LEU A 103 -2.35 4.00 -7.21
CA LEU A 103 -3.62 4.09 -7.95
C LEU A 103 -4.60 5.07 -7.29
N ALA A 104 -4.74 5.02 -5.96
CA ALA A 104 -5.65 5.90 -5.22
C ALA A 104 -5.21 7.36 -5.20
N LYS A 105 -3.91 7.63 -5.06
CA LYS A 105 -3.37 8.98 -5.18
C LYS A 105 -3.58 9.55 -6.57
N LEU A 106 -3.29 8.78 -7.61
CA LEU A 106 -3.51 9.19 -9.00
C LEU A 106 -5.00 9.46 -9.27
N GLU A 107 -5.89 8.56 -8.87
CA GLU A 107 -7.32 8.74 -9.00
C GLU A 107 -7.81 10.01 -8.30
N ALA A 108 -7.38 10.24 -7.05
CA ALA A 108 -7.82 11.40 -6.27
C ALA A 108 -7.42 12.72 -6.92
N VAL A 109 -6.19 12.87 -7.42
CA VAL A 109 -5.76 14.12 -8.07
C VAL A 109 -6.42 14.32 -9.44
N LEU A 110 -6.73 13.23 -10.15
CA LEU A 110 -7.44 13.27 -11.44
C LEU A 110 -8.91 13.65 -11.24
N GLN A 111 -9.60 13.05 -10.27
CA GLN A 111 -11.01 13.37 -9.97
C GLN A 111 -11.17 14.81 -9.48
N ASN A 112 -10.28 15.27 -8.60
CA ASN A 112 -10.34 16.62 -8.03
C ASN A 112 -9.70 17.70 -8.92
N GLN A 113 -9.09 17.31 -10.04
CA GLN A 113 -8.39 18.22 -10.97
C GLN A 113 -7.28 19.06 -10.33
N GLU A 114 -6.59 18.47 -9.36
CA GLU A 114 -5.57 19.18 -8.55
C GLU A 114 -4.22 19.25 -9.26
N MET A 115 -4.01 18.36 -10.23
CA MET A 115 -2.80 18.29 -11.04
C MET A 115 -3.10 18.58 -12.52
N PRO A 116 -2.18 19.27 -13.22
CA PRO A 116 -0.95 19.87 -12.70
C PRO A 116 -1.20 21.20 -11.95
N PRO A 117 -0.29 21.61 -11.04
CA PRO A 117 -0.46 22.81 -10.23
C PRO A 117 -0.44 24.09 -11.08
N PRO A 118 -1.05 25.20 -10.62
CA PRO A 118 -1.13 26.44 -11.40
C PRO A 118 0.22 27.01 -11.84
N LEU A 119 1.24 26.94 -10.98
CA LEU A 119 2.58 27.43 -11.28
C LEU A 119 3.24 26.65 -12.43
N TYR A 120 3.07 25.32 -12.45
CA TYR A 120 3.54 24.48 -13.55
C TYR A 120 2.89 24.90 -14.87
N LYS A 121 1.57 25.15 -14.86
CA LYS A 121 0.80 25.58 -16.04
C LYS A 121 1.19 26.97 -16.57
N MET A 122 1.94 27.79 -15.82
CA MET A 122 2.44 29.05 -16.35
C MET A 122 3.48 28.82 -17.46
N VAL A 123 4.31 27.78 -17.33
CA VAL A 123 5.41 27.49 -18.26
C VAL A 123 5.09 26.32 -19.20
N HIS A 124 4.37 25.30 -18.70
CA HIS A 124 4.13 24.04 -19.41
C HIS A 124 2.71 23.94 -19.98
N TRP A 125 2.44 24.68 -21.06
CA TRP A 125 1.09 24.71 -21.65
C TRP A 125 0.67 23.40 -22.30
N ALA A 126 1.62 22.56 -22.73
CA ALA A 126 1.35 21.25 -23.31
C ALA A 126 1.06 20.18 -22.25
N GLY A 127 1.49 20.38 -20.99
CA GLY A 127 1.35 19.40 -19.90
C GLY A 127 -0.02 19.41 -19.22
N ASN A 128 -1.07 19.94 -19.85
CA ASN A 128 -2.40 19.95 -19.26
C ASN A 128 -3.10 18.61 -19.46
N VAL A 129 -3.70 18.04 -18.40
CA VAL A 129 -4.47 16.80 -18.50
C VAL A 129 -5.84 17.13 -19.10
N SER A 130 -6.06 16.73 -20.36
CA SER A 130 -7.37 16.89 -21.03
C SER A 130 -8.44 15.99 -20.39
N ASP A 131 -9.72 16.28 -20.61
CA ASP A 131 -10.81 15.42 -20.10
C ASP A 131 -10.75 14.01 -20.71
N GLY A 132 -10.30 13.89 -21.97
CA GLY A 132 -10.06 12.59 -22.62
C GLY A 132 -8.99 11.79 -21.89
N ASP A 133 -7.83 12.40 -21.65
CA ASP A 133 -6.71 11.74 -20.96
C ASP A 133 -7.05 11.41 -19.51
N ARG A 134 -7.79 12.30 -18.83
CA ARG A 134 -8.29 12.08 -17.47
C ARG A 134 -9.19 10.85 -17.41
N ASN A 135 -10.16 10.77 -18.31
CA ASN A 135 -11.09 9.64 -18.37
C ASN A 135 -10.36 8.33 -18.70
N GLU A 136 -9.35 8.39 -19.56
CA GLU A 136 -8.54 7.22 -19.90
C GLU A 136 -7.71 6.73 -18.71
N LEU A 137 -7.02 7.64 -18.01
CA LEU A 137 -6.25 7.31 -16.80
C LEU A 137 -7.15 6.77 -15.68
N LEU A 138 -8.33 7.37 -15.46
CA LEU A 138 -9.31 6.89 -14.47
C LEU A 138 -9.85 5.50 -14.84
N SER A 139 -10.16 5.26 -16.12
CA SER A 139 -10.57 3.95 -16.62
C SER A 139 -9.47 2.91 -16.40
N TRP A 140 -8.22 3.26 -16.68
CA TRP A 140 -7.08 2.39 -16.44
C TRP A 140 -6.88 2.08 -14.96
N VAL A 141 -6.98 3.08 -14.06
CA VAL A 141 -6.91 2.85 -12.61
C VAL A 141 -7.96 1.82 -12.17
N ARG A 142 -9.20 1.98 -12.64
CA ARG A 142 -10.28 1.03 -12.34
C ARG A 142 -9.95 -0.38 -12.86
N GLN A 143 -9.44 -0.49 -14.09
CA GLN A 143 -9.05 -1.78 -14.68
C GLN A 143 -7.91 -2.46 -13.92
N GLN A 144 -6.90 -1.71 -13.46
CA GLN A 144 -5.83 -2.26 -12.63
C GLN A 144 -6.38 -2.86 -11.34
N ARG A 145 -7.27 -2.13 -10.65
CA ARG A 145 -7.93 -2.64 -9.45
C ARG A 145 -8.79 -3.86 -9.73
N GLU A 146 -9.59 -3.82 -10.80
CA GLU A 146 -10.43 -4.95 -11.18
C GLU A 146 -9.60 -6.21 -11.50
N GLN A 147 -8.47 -6.05 -12.19
CA GLN A 147 -7.61 -7.16 -12.58
C GLN A 147 -6.81 -7.75 -11.40
N PHE A 148 -6.25 -6.93 -10.53
CA PHE A 148 -5.25 -7.37 -9.55
C PHE A 148 -5.73 -7.38 -8.10
N TYR A 149 -6.79 -6.62 -7.79
CA TYR A 149 -7.21 -6.36 -6.40
C TYR A 149 -8.67 -6.77 -6.12
N THR A 150 -9.36 -7.40 -7.08
CA THR A 150 -10.71 -7.92 -6.84
C THR A 150 -10.65 -9.15 -5.95
N LEU A 151 -11.29 -9.07 -4.78
CA LEU A 151 -11.40 -10.18 -3.85
C LEU A 151 -12.57 -11.13 -4.21
N PRO A 152 -12.57 -12.36 -3.68
CA PRO A 152 -13.70 -13.27 -3.81
C PRO A 152 -15.01 -12.63 -3.36
N ASP A 153 -16.10 -12.93 -4.06
CA ASP A 153 -17.46 -12.44 -3.76
C ASP A 153 -17.64 -10.90 -3.79
N THR A 154 -16.67 -10.12 -4.27
CA THR A 154 -16.86 -8.68 -4.49
C THR A 154 -17.95 -8.44 -5.56
N PRO A 155 -19.02 -7.68 -5.23
CA PRO A 155 -20.08 -7.31 -6.18
C PRO A 155 -19.52 -6.65 -7.44
N ALA A 156 -20.14 -6.92 -8.60
CA ALA A 156 -19.64 -6.43 -9.90
C ALA A 156 -19.52 -4.90 -9.95
N GLU A 157 -20.42 -4.20 -9.25
CA GLU A 157 -20.48 -2.74 -9.15
C GLU A 157 -19.30 -2.16 -8.35
N LEU A 158 -18.72 -2.95 -7.44
CA LEU A 158 -17.58 -2.57 -6.61
C LEU A 158 -16.24 -3.02 -7.19
N ARG A 159 -16.24 -3.77 -8.30
CA ARG A 159 -14.99 -4.15 -8.97
C ARG A 159 -14.28 -2.90 -9.50
N GLY A 160 -13.04 -2.75 -9.04
CA GLY A 160 -12.20 -1.60 -9.36
C GLY A 160 -12.38 -0.38 -8.44
N ALA A 161 -13.22 -0.48 -7.40
CA ALA A 161 -13.36 0.56 -6.39
C ALA A 161 -12.10 0.66 -5.50
N ALA A 162 -11.81 1.87 -5.01
CA ALA A 162 -10.69 2.12 -4.11
C ALA A 162 -10.87 1.53 -2.70
N LEU A 163 -12.13 1.35 -2.28
CA LEU A 163 -12.51 0.66 -1.04
C LEU A 163 -13.36 -0.54 -1.41
N GLN A 164 -13.06 -1.68 -0.82
CA GLN A 164 -13.77 -2.93 -1.08
C GLN A 164 -14.23 -3.55 0.24
N PRO A 165 -15.31 -4.35 0.24
CA PRO A 165 -15.68 -5.10 1.42
C PRO A 165 -14.70 -6.24 1.68
N VAL A 166 -14.57 -6.66 2.94
CA VAL A 166 -13.88 -7.91 3.27
C VAL A 166 -14.68 -9.10 2.70
N PRO A 167 -14.02 -10.06 2.01
CA PRO A 167 -14.68 -11.22 1.42
C PRO A 167 -15.21 -12.17 2.48
N SER A 168 -16.20 -12.99 2.12
CA SER A 168 -16.83 -13.94 3.05
C SER A 168 -15.86 -15.02 3.56
N SER A 169 -14.87 -15.38 2.74
CA SER A 169 -13.88 -16.42 3.01
C SER A 169 -12.66 -16.25 2.12
N LEU A 170 -11.55 -16.86 2.53
CA LEU A 170 -10.37 -17.06 1.70
C LEU A 170 -10.16 -18.57 1.47
N PRO A 171 -9.65 -18.99 0.28
CA PRO A 171 -9.28 -20.37 0.05
C PRO A 171 -8.22 -20.81 1.07
N THR A 172 -8.50 -21.92 1.76
CA THR A 172 -7.61 -22.52 2.76
C THR A 172 -7.68 -24.05 2.72
N ASP A 173 -6.64 -24.71 3.19
CA ASP A 173 -6.61 -26.15 3.48
C ASP A 173 -7.10 -26.40 4.92
N PRO A 174 -8.27 -27.04 5.11
CA PRO A 174 -8.84 -27.24 6.45
C PRO A 174 -7.94 -28.05 7.40
N GLN A 175 -7.11 -28.96 6.88
CA GLN A 175 -6.22 -29.77 7.72
C GLN A 175 -5.06 -28.94 8.24
N LYS A 176 -4.49 -28.08 7.38
CA LYS A 176 -3.48 -27.09 7.79
C LYS A 176 -4.05 -26.07 8.76
N VAL A 177 -5.26 -25.56 8.51
CA VAL A 177 -5.95 -24.63 9.43
C VAL A 177 -6.11 -25.24 10.82
N ALA A 178 -6.56 -26.49 10.91
CA ALA A 178 -6.72 -27.16 12.20
C ALA A 178 -5.39 -27.32 12.95
N LEU A 179 -4.32 -27.65 12.22
CA LEU A 179 -2.97 -27.75 12.79
C LEU A 179 -2.43 -26.36 13.20
N GLY A 180 -2.60 -25.35 12.37
CA GLY A 180 -2.24 -23.96 12.64
C GLY A 180 -2.94 -23.39 13.85
N PHE A 181 -4.25 -23.65 14.01
CA PHE A 181 -5.00 -23.27 15.20
C PHE A 181 -4.37 -23.85 16.48
N ARG A 182 -3.97 -25.13 16.45
CA ARG A 182 -3.28 -25.74 17.60
C ARG A 182 -1.96 -25.04 17.88
N LEU A 183 -1.14 -24.80 16.85
CA LEU A 183 0.18 -24.16 16.97
C LEU A 183 0.09 -22.70 17.45
N PHE A 184 -0.88 -21.94 16.95
CA PHE A 184 -1.12 -20.54 17.35
C PHE A 184 -1.37 -20.40 18.87
N HIS A 185 -1.93 -21.45 19.49
CA HIS A 185 -2.19 -21.51 20.92
C HIS A 185 -1.13 -22.31 21.71
N ASP A 186 -0.14 -22.90 21.04
CA ASP A 186 0.84 -23.79 21.68
C ASP A 186 2.02 -22.99 22.26
N PRO A 187 2.18 -22.96 23.60
CA PRO A 187 3.24 -22.17 24.19
C PRO A 187 4.62 -22.81 24.02
N ARG A 188 4.71 -24.08 23.56
CA ARG A 188 5.98 -24.78 23.32
C ARG A 188 6.82 -24.16 22.19
N LEU A 189 6.25 -23.22 21.46
CA LEU A 189 6.97 -22.37 20.50
C LEU A 189 7.90 -21.36 21.22
N SER A 190 7.67 -21.03 22.50
CA SER A 190 8.57 -20.20 23.31
C SER A 190 9.61 -21.03 24.06
N LYS A 191 10.72 -20.39 24.43
CA LYS A 191 11.84 -21.01 25.13
C LYS A 191 11.42 -21.71 26.43
N ASP A 192 10.60 -21.04 27.23
CA ASP A 192 10.18 -21.49 28.56
C ASP A 192 8.77 -22.10 28.61
N ASN A 193 8.16 -22.32 27.44
CA ASN A 193 6.78 -22.82 27.29
C ASN A 193 5.72 -21.94 27.98
N SER A 194 5.94 -20.61 28.07
CA SER A 194 5.01 -19.66 28.69
C SER A 194 4.17 -18.84 27.71
N ILE A 195 4.62 -18.68 26.45
CA ILE A 195 4.02 -17.76 25.48
C ILE A 195 3.70 -18.46 24.17
N SER A 196 2.50 -18.21 23.66
CA SER A 196 2.05 -18.56 22.31
C SER A 196 1.65 -17.31 21.53
N CYS A 197 1.35 -17.44 20.23
CA CYS A 197 0.84 -16.33 19.41
C CYS A 197 -0.42 -15.71 20.05
N ALA A 198 -1.31 -16.55 20.58
CA ALA A 198 -2.54 -16.14 21.26
C ALA A 198 -2.33 -15.33 22.55
N HIS A 199 -1.12 -15.30 23.11
CA HIS A 199 -0.80 -14.47 24.28
C HIS A 199 -0.80 -12.97 23.92
N CYS A 200 -0.17 -12.62 22.80
CA CYS A 200 -0.08 -11.25 22.29
C CYS A 200 -1.22 -10.91 21.32
N HIS A 201 -1.75 -11.91 20.60
CA HIS A 201 -2.79 -11.73 19.59
C HIS A 201 -4.09 -12.42 20.01
N LYS A 202 -4.70 -11.92 21.08
CA LYS A 202 -5.87 -12.56 21.69
C LYS A 202 -7.11 -12.39 20.81
N LEU A 203 -7.63 -13.50 20.28
CA LEU A 203 -8.79 -13.47 19.38
C LEU A 203 -10.05 -12.90 20.03
N GLY A 204 -10.23 -13.07 21.35
CA GLY A 204 -11.34 -12.50 22.11
C GLY A 204 -11.23 -11.00 22.43
N GLU A 205 -10.07 -10.39 22.18
CA GLU A 205 -9.78 -8.97 22.46
C GLU A 205 -9.36 -8.22 21.18
N GLY A 206 -9.95 -8.58 20.03
CA GLY A 206 -9.67 -7.89 18.76
C GLY A 206 -8.36 -8.33 18.08
N GLY A 207 -7.79 -9.48 18.46
CA GLY A 207 -6.56 -10.01 17.88
C GLY A 207 -5.30 -9.29 18.37
N VAL A 208 -5.39 -8.58 19.50
CA VAL A 208 -4.32 -7.79 20.14
C VAL A 208 -4.27 -8.07 21.65
N ASP A 209 -3.28 -7.51 22.35
CA ASP A 209 -3.11 -7.66 23.80
C ASP A 209 -3.62 -6.46 24.63
N GLY A 210 -4.08 -5.39 23.97
CA GLY A 210 -4.57 -4.16 24.60
C GLY A 210 -3.48 -3.30 25.27
N ARG A 211 -2.20 -3.52 24.94
CA ARG A 211 -1.07 -2.81 25.57
C ARG A 211 -0.44 -1.80 24.61
N VAL A 212 0.26 -0.81 25.18
CA VAL A 212 1.12 0.10 24.39
C VAL A 212 2.25 -0.68 23.71
N SER A 213 2.86 -1.61 24.45
CA SER A 213 3.84 -2.57 23.94
C SER A 213 3.61 -3.93 24.57
N SER A 214 3.88 -4.99 23.81
CA SER A 214 3.67 -6.37 24.27
C SER A 214 4.70 -6.83 25.29
N LEU A 215 4.28 -7.79 26.11
CA LEU A 215 5.16 -8.48 27.06
C LEU A 215 5.53 -9.84 26.48
N GLY A 216 6.82 -10.12 26.40
CA GLY A 216 7.32 -11.45 26.02
C GLY A 216 7.88 -12.22 27.21
N VAL A 217 8.74 -13.20 26.91
CA VAL A 217 9.30 -14.13 27.90
C VAL A 217 10.00 -13.37 29.04
N GLY A 218 9.67 -13.72 30.28
CA GLY A 218 10.19 -13.06 31.48
C GLY A 218 9.69 -11.63 31.68
N ASP A 219 8.49 -11.32 31.19
CA ASP A 219 7.85 -9.99 31.25
C ASP A 219 8.66 -8.87 30.56
N GLN A 220 9.50 -9.23 29.58
CA GLN A 220 10.25 -8.26 28.81
C GLN A 220 9.32 -7.42 27.93
N VAL A 221 9.51 -6.10 27.93
CA VAL A 221 8.67 -5.17 27.17
C VAL A 221 9.26 -4.95 25.78
N GLY A 222 8.48 -5.24 24.74
CA GLY A 222 8.86 -4.97 23.35
C GLY A 222 8.84 -3.47 22.98
N PRO A 223 9.44 -3.10 21.84
CA PRO A 223 9.51 -1.70 21.41
C PRO A 223 8.25 -1.22 20.67
N ILE A 224 7.33 -2.12 20.32
CA ILE A 224 6.17 -1.86 19.46
C ILE A 224 4.89 -2.46 20.02
N ASN A 225 3.76 -1.87 19.63
CA ASN A 225 2.42 -2.44 19.82
C ASN A 225 2.24 -3.66 18.89
N ALA A 226 1.65 -4.75 19.41
CA ALA A 226 1.23 -5.88 18.59
C ALA A 226 0.02 -5.49 17.71
N PRO A 227 0.17 -5.47 16.37
CA PRO A 227 -0.96 -5.23 15.48
C PRO A 227 -1.95 -6.40 15.54
N THR A 228 -3.19 -6.19 15.09
CA THR A 228 -4.18 -7.27 15.07
C THR A 228 -3.81 -8.35 14.04
N VAL A 229 -4.08 -9.61 14.37
CA VAL A 229 -4.06 -10.73 13.40
C VAL A 229 -5.29 -10.72 12.48
N PHE A 230 -6.36 -10.02 12.86
CA PHE A 230 -7.57 -9.97 12.03
C PHE A 230 -7.33 -9.21 10.74
N ASN A 231 -7.71 -9.81 9.62
CA ASN A 231 -7.54 -9.31 8.26
C ASN A 231 -6.08 -9.11 7.82
N ALA A 232 -5.09 -9.58 8.61
CA ALA A 232 -3.68 -9.43 8.29
C ALA A 232 -3.27 -10.17 7.00
N ALA A 233 -4.05 -11.18 6.59
CA ALA A 233 -3.89 -11.89 5.32
C ALA A 233 -4.03 -11.00 4.07
N PHE A 234 -4.66 -9.83 4.19
CA PHE A 234 -4.78 -8.86 3.09
C PHE A 234 -3.65 -7.82 3.08
N ASN A 235 -2.78 -7.80 4.09
CA ASN A 235 -1.68 -6.86 4.11
C ASN A 235 -0.67 -7.21 3.02
N MET A 236 -0.12 -6.19 2.35
CA MET A 236 0.86 -6.38 1.29
C MET A 236 2.22 -6.88 1.82
N ALA A 237 2.50 -6.54 3.07
CA ALA A 237 3.64 -7.01 3.84
C ALA A 237 3.25 -7.02 5.32
N GLN A 238 3.97 -7.77 6.13
CA GLN A 238 3.72 -7.94 7.56
C GLN A 238 4.75 -7.17 8.41
N PHE A 239 4.39 -6.97 9.69
CA PHE A 239 5.01 -6.02 10.62
C PHE A 239 4.84 -4.54 10.24
N TRP A 240 5.02 -3.65 11.23
CA TRP A 240 4.93 -2.20 11.03
C TRP A 240 5.90 -1.62 10.00
N ASP A 241 7.06 -2.26 9.82
CA ASP A 241 8.10 -1.88 8.87
C ASP A 241 8.01 -2.65 7.54
N GLY A 242 7.04 -3.56 7.40
CA GLY A 242 6.84 -4.36 6.18
C GLY A 242 7.98 -5.34 5.87
N ARG A 243 8.81 -5.71 6.85
CA ARG A 243 10.02 -6.53 6.60
C ARG A 243 9.75 -7.98 6.21
N ALA A 244 8.53 -8.49 6.44
CA ALA A 244 8.13 -9.84 6.05
C ALA A 244 7.12 -9.78 4.90
N ALA A 245 7.35 -10.57 3.85
CA ALA A 245 6.54 -10.52 2.64
C ALA A 245 5.11 -11.05 2.85
N ASP A 246 4.93 -12.01 3.75
CA ASP A 246 3.64 -12.67 3.99
C ASP A 246 3.55 -13.19 5.44
N LEU A 247 2.40 -13.80 5.78
CA LEU A 247 2.11 -14.37 7.10
C LEU A 247 3.08 -15.50 7.48
N GLN A 248 3.49 -16.34 6.53
CA GLN A 248 4.40 -17.46 6.82
C GLN A 248 5.79 -16.94 7.21
N ALA A 249 6.32 -15.96 6.47
CA ALA A 249 7.56 -15.29 6.81
C ALA A 249 7.46 -14.56 8.15
N GLN A 250 6.31 -13.93 8.44
CA GLN A 250 6.05 -13.27 9.71
C GLN A 250 6.07 -14.25 10.88
N ALA A 251 5.38 -15.39 10.76
CA ALA A 251 5.25 -16.40 11.82
C ALA A 251 6.61 -17.02 12.23
N GLY A 252 7.63 -16.93 11.35
CA GLY A 252 8.99 -17.35 11.68
C GLY A 252 9.78 -16.38 12.55
N GLY A 253 9.33 -15.13 12.68
CA GLY A 253 10.01 -14.08 13.45
C GLY A 253 9.84 -14.21 14.98
N PRO A 254 8.60 -14.15 15.51
CA PRO A 254 8.32 -14.16 16.95
C PRO A 254 8.98 -15.31 17.73
N PRO A 255 8.98 -16.58 17.24
CA PRO A 255 9.63 -17.68 17.92
C PRO A 255 11.11 -17.43 18.23
N MET A 256 11.82 -16.76 17.33
CA MET A 256 13.26 -16.51 17.41
C MET A 256 13.62 -15.16 18.05
N ASN A 257 12.63 -14.28 18.30
CA ASN A 257 12.88 -12.97 18.88
C ASN A 257 13.12 -13.09 20.40
N PRO A 258 14.30 -12.68 20.93
CA PRO A 258 14.65 -12.84 22.36
C PRO A 258 13.78 -12.04 23.33
N ILE A 259 13.05 -11.03 22.84
CA ILE A 259 12.14 -10.20 23.64
C ILE A 259 10.70 -10.73 23.54
N GLU A 260 10.37 -11.58 22.57
CA GLU A 260 9.03 -12.16 22.38
C GLU A 260 9.00 -13.60 22.93
N MET A 261 9.33 -14.60 22.11
CA MET A 261 9.22 -16.03 22.48
C MET A 261 10.58 -16.68 22.79
N ALA A 262 11.68 -16.05 22.38
CA ALA A 262 13.05 -16.33 22.80
C ALA A 262 13.62 -17.74 22.57
N SER A 263 13.01 -18.57 21.71
CA SER A 263 13.56 -19.87 21.35
C SER A 263 14.89 -19.69 20.59
N GLU A 264 15.87 -20.55 20.86
CA GLU A 264 17.23 -20.42 20.32
C GLU A 264 17.35 -20.99 18.90
N SER A 265 16.47 -21.93 18.54
CA SER A 265 16.43 -22.55 17.22
C SER A 265 15.10 -23.27 16.95
N TRP A 266 14.84 -23.56 15.67
CA TRP A 266 13.74 -24.46 15.30
C TRP A 266 13.94 -25.88 15.84
N ASP A 267 15.18 -26.36 15.97
CA ASP A 267 15.48 -27.68 16.54
C ASP A 267 15.01 -27.78 18.00
N GLU A 268 15.15 -26.71 18.78
CA GLU A 268 14.63 -26.63 20.15
C GLU A 268 13.09 -26.79 20.17
N ILE A 269 12.40 -26.03 19.31
CA ILE A 269 10.94 -26.08 19.18
C ILE A 269 10.49 -27.47 18.73
N ILE A 270 11.11 -28.01 17.69
CA ILE A 270 10.79 -29.32 17.14
C ILE A 270 11.01 -30.39 18.22
N ALA A 271 12.09 -30.35 19.00
CA ALA A 271 12.34 -31.29 20.09
C ALA A 271 11.25 -31.26 21.19
N LYS A 272 10.63 -30.10 21.44
CA LYS A 272 9.48 -29.98 22.36
C LYS A 272 8.21 -30.55 21.74
N LEU A 273 7.92 -30.21 20.48
CA LEU A 273 6.71 -30.65 19.78
C LEU A 273 6.74 -32.16 19.47
N ASP A 274 7.91 -32.74 19.23
CA ASP A 274 8.08 -34.16 18.92
C ASP A 274 7.73 -35.10 20.09
N GLN A 275 7.65 -34.59 21.32
CA GLN A 275 7.20 -35.32 22.49
C GLN A 275 5.68 -35.55 22.50
N ASP A 276 4.94 -34.85 21.65
CA ASP A 276 3.49 -34.99 21.48
C ASP A 276 3.18 -35.90 20.29
N ALA A 277 2.90 -37.17 20.60
CA ALA A 277 2.63 -38.20 19.59
C ALA A 277 1.42 -37.87 18.71
N LEU A 278 0.42 -37.16 19.25
CA LEU A 278 -0.78 -36.77 18.52
C LEU A 278 -0.47 -35.62 17.55
N LEU A 279 0.22 -34.59 18.02
CA LEU A 279 0.65 -33.48 17.16
C LEU A 279 1.55 -33.97 16.02
N LYS A 280 2.51 -34.87 16.33
CA LYS A 280 3.37 -35.48 15.32
C LYS A 280 2.59 -36.30 14.28
N ALA A 281 1.55 -37.02 14.70
CA ALA A 281 0.67 -37.74 13.79
C ALA A 281 -0.14 -36.78 12.90
N ASP A 282 -0.60 -35.65 13.44
CA ASP A 282 -1.29 -34.62 12.67
C ASP A 282 -0.37 -33.99 11.63
N PHE A 283 0.87 -33.64 11.99
CA PHE A 283 1.86 -33.15 11.02
C PHE A 283 2.11 -34.14 9.88
N ARG A 284 2.23 -35.44 10.16
CA ARG A 284 2.42 -36.47 9.12
C ARG A 284 1.20 -36.66 8.21
N ARG A 285 0.01 -36.28 8.66
CA ARG A 285 -1.20 -36.30 7.83
C ARG A 285 -1.22 -35.16 6.83
N VAL A 286 -0.69 -34.00 7.23
CA VAL A 286 -0.72 -32.76 6.44
C VAL A 286 0.53 -32.58 5.58
N TYR A 287 1.70 -32.94 6.11
CA TYR A 287 3.01 -32.71 5.49
C TYR A 287 3.84 -33.99 5.42
N ALA A 288 4.37 -34.30 4.23
CA ALA A 288 5.15 -35.52 3.99
C ALA A 288 6.45 -35.59 4.80
N ASN A 289 7.11 -34.44 5.04
CA ASN A 289 8.34 -34.30 5.82
C ASN A 289 8.08 -34.05 7.33
N GLY A 290 6.83 -34.09 7.80
CA GLY A 290 6.49 -34.01 9.22
C GLY A 290 6.71 -32.63 9.84
N VAL A 291 7.27 -32.59 11.05
CA VAL A 291 7.47 -31.34 11.81
C VAL A 291 8.75 -30.65 11.33
N THR A 292 8.62 -29.48 10.71
CA THR A 292 9.73 -28.60 10.32
C THR A 292 9.35 -27.15 10.62
N GLY A 293 10.33 -26.25 10.72
CA GLY A 293 10.06 -24.80 10.88
C GLY A 293 9.13 -24.26 9.79
N ASP A 294 9.41 -24.60 8.53
CA ASP A 294 8.58 -24.19 7.39
C ASP A 294 7.13 -24.70 7.48
N ASN A 295 6.92 -25.95 7.91
CA ASN A 295 5.58 -26.51 8.04
C ASN A 295 4.83 -25.93 9.25
N ILE A 296 5.54 -25.58 10.32
CA ILE A 296 4.97 -24.88 11.48
C ILE A 296 4.45 -23.51 11.04
N THR A 297 5.29 -22.72 10.36
CA THR A 297 4.90 -21.38 9.92
C THR A 297 3.84 -21.39 8.82
N ASP A 298 3.89 -22.36 7.90
CA ASP A 298 2.86 -22.55 6.86
C ASP A 298 1.51 -22.87 7.48
N ALA A 299 1.45 -23.79 8.45
CA ALA A 299 0.21 -24.14 9.13
C ALA A 299 -0.38 -22.94 9.90
N ILE A 300 0.45 -22.17 10.62
CA ILE A 300 0.02 -20.96 11.33
C ILE A 300 -0.53 -19.93 10.34
N ALA A 301 0.19 -19.65 9.26
CA ALA A 301 -0.24 -18.71 8.23
C ALA A 301 -1.57 -19.14 7.58
N GLU A 302 -1.77 -20.43 7.36
CA GLU A 302 -3.02 -20.96 6.83
C GLU A 302 -4.20 -20.75 7.80
N PHE A 303 -3.97 -20.94 9.10
CA PHE A 303 -4.96 -20.60 10.11
C PHE A 303 -5.27 -19.11 10.13
N GLU A 304 -4.25 -18.24 10.07
CA GLU A 304 -4.43 -16.79 10.07
C GLU A 304 -5.22 -16.26 8.87
N LYS A 305 -5.19 -16.94 7.70
CA LYS A 305 -6.09 -16.63 6.57
C LYS A 305 -7.57 -16.76 6.91
N THR A 306 -7.92 -17.55 7.93
CA THR A 306 -9.31 -17.69 8.40
C THR A 306 -9.73 -16.58 9.35
N LEU A 307 -8.76 -15.81 9.88
CA LEU A 307 -9.00 -14.71 10.81
C LEU A 307 -9.40 -13.44 10.06
N ILE A 308 -10.44 -13.52 9.24
CA ILE A 308 -11.03 -12.38 8.55
C ILE A 308 -12.36 -12.00 9.21
N THR A 309 -12.75 -10.72 9.11
CA THR A 309 -13.94 -10.19 9.77
C THR A 309 -14.92 -9.55 8.77
N PRO A 310 -15.61 -10.36 7.94
CA PRO A 310 -16.56 -9.84 6.97
C PRO A 310 -17.83 -9.30 7.63
N ASP A 311 -18.65 -8.65 6.79
CA ASP A 311 -20.00 -8.19 7.11
C ASP A 311 -20.09 -7.16 8.23
N SER A 312 -19.04 -6.35 8.38
CA SER A 312 -19.13 -5.12 9.15
C SER A 312 -20.26 -4.22 8.61
N PRO A 313 -20.82 -3.31 9.43
CA PRO A 313 -21.78 -2.31 8.93
C PRO A 313 -21.25 -1.52 7.73
N PHE A 314 -19.94 -1.29 7.65
CA PHE A 314 -19.31 -0.63 6.52
C PHE A 314 -19.26 -1.53 5.27
N ASP A 315 -18.92 -2.82 5.41
CA ASP A 315 -18.96 -3.76 4.29
C ASP A 315 -20.37 -3.86 3.68
N ARG A 316 -21.40 -3.97 4.53
CA ARG A 316 -22.80 -4.02 4.07
C ARG A 316 -23.20 -2.72 3.36
N TYR A 317 -22.78 -1.58 3.88
CA TYR A 317 -23.00 -0.29 3.24
C TYR A 317 -22.33 -0.20 1.87
N LEU A 318 -21.08 -0.66 1.73
CA LEU A 318 -20.40 -0.74 0.43
C LEU A 318 -21.15 -1.67 -0.53
N LYS A 319 -21.66 -2.82 -0.04
CA LYS A 319 -22.48 -3.77 -0.81
C LYS A 319 -23.89 -3.25 -1.16
N GLY A 320 -24.24 -2.01 -0.78
CA GLY A 320 -25.48 -1.33 -1.19
C GLY A 320 -26.57 -1.25 -0.12
N ASP A 321 -26.36 -1.79 1.08
CA ASP A 321 -27.27 -1.61 2.21
C ASP A 321 -27.13 -0.19 2.78
N SER A 322 -27.91 0.74 2.24
CA SER A 322 -27.84 2.14 2.64
C SER A 322 -28.17 2.37 4.12
N ASP A 323 -28.85 1.45 4.79
CA ASP A 323 -29.25 1.58 6.20
C ASP A 323 -28.29 0.91 7.18
N ALA A 324 -27.24 0.24 6.70
CA ALA A 324 -26.23 -0.38 7.54
C ALA A 324 -25.44 0.62 8.40
N LEU A 325 -25.30 1.86 7.95
CA LEU A 325 -24.65 2.94 8.69
C LEU A 325 -25.65 3.93 9.26
N THR A 326 -25.41 4.34 10.51
CA THR A 326 -26.08 5.49 11.13
C THR A 326 -25.74 6.79 10.38
N ALA A 327 -26.56 7.84 10.58
CA ALA A 327 -26.29 9.15 10.00
C ALA A 327 -24.91 9.71 10.38
N GLN A 328 -24.49 9.50 11.64
CA GLN A 328 -23.16 9.92 12.11
C GLN A 328 -22.03 9.18 11.39
N GLN A 329 -22.17 7.86 11.17
CA GLN A 329 -21.18 7.06 10.45
C GLN A 329 -21.11 7.47 8.97
N LYS A 330 -22.25 7.72 8.31
CA LYS A 330 -22.29 8.27 6.94
C LYS A 330 -21.58 9.61 6.84
N HIS A 331 -21.81 10.50 7.82
CA HIS A 331 -21.12 11.78 7.88
C HIS A 331 -19.60 11.61 8.08
N GLY A 332 -19.17 10.70 8.97
CA GLY A 332 -17.77 10.36 9.14
C GLY A 332 -17.13 9.83 7.86
N TYR A 333 -17.83 8.97 7.11
CA TYR A 333 -17.36 8.49 5.82
C TYR A 333 -17.25 9.60 4.78
N GLN A 334 -18.19 10.55 4.74
CA GLN A 334 -18.06 11.74 3.87
C GLN A 334 -16.80 12.55 4.22
N LEU A 335 -16.52 12.76 5.51
CA LEU A 335 -15.30 13.44 5.94
C LEU A 335 -14.04 12.66 5.56
N PHE A 336 -14.04 11.33 5.68
CA PHE A 336 -12.93 10.47 5.26
C PHE A 336 -12.61 10.65 3.77
N GLN A 337 -13.64 10.72 2.91
CA GLN A 337 -13.47 10.99 1.48
C GLN A 337 -12.99 12.43 1.21
N GLN A 338 -13.60 13.43 1.85
CA GLN A 338 -13.26 14.85 1.67
C GLN A 338 -11.82 15.16 2.10
N ASN A 339 -11.35 14.52 3.17
CA ASN A 339 -9.97 14.66 3.67
C ASN A 339 -9.00 13.69 2.99
N LYS A 340 -9.44 12.98 1.94
CA LYS A 340 -8.62 12.09 1.10
C LYS A 340 -7.90 11.00 1.88
N CYS A 341 -8.47 10.56 3.01
CA CYS A 341 -7.90 9.50 3.83
C CYS A 341 -7.75 8.20 3.01
N GLY A 342 -8.69 7.97 2.08
CA GLY A 342 -8.66 6.87 1.12
C GLY A 342 -7.55 6.91 0.07
N THR A 343 -6.60 7.87 0.12
CA THR A 343 -5.39 7.83 -0.71
C THR A 343 -4.29 6.95 -0.10
N CYS A 344 -4.33 6.73 1.21
CA CYS A 344 -3.43 5.82 1.93
C CYS A 344 -4.18 4.63 2.54
N HIS A 345 -5.45 4.83 2.89
CA HIS A 345 -6.32 3.85 3.53
C HIS A 345 -7.26 3.21 2.48
N THR A 346 -6.73 2.33 1.63
CA THR A 346 -7.41 1.71 0.48
C THR A 346 -7.75 0.23 0.71
N GLY A 347 -8.42 -0.38 -0.26
CA GLY A 347 -8.63 -1.81 -0.33
C GLY A 347 -9.68 -2.32 0.65
N SER A 348 -9.59 -3.60 1.02
CA SER A 348 -10.50 -4.26 1.97
C SER A 348 -10.16 -4.01 3.44
N THR A 349 -8.94 -3.58 3.72
CA THR A 349 -8.45 -3.33 5.09
C THR A 349 -8.31 -1.85 5.41
N LEU A 350 -8.72 -0.97 4.49
CA LEU A 350 -8.55 0.49 4.60
C LEU A 350 -7.08 0.84 4.96
N GLY A 351 -6.13 0.25 4.24
CA GLY A 351 -4.70 0.45 4.47
C GLY A 351 -3.83 -0.73 4.03
N ALA A 352 -2.82 -1.03 4.84
CA ALA A 352 -1.93 -2.19 4.69
C ALA A 352 -1.08 -2.28 3.41
N SER A 353 -1.05 -1.20 2.63
CA SER A 353 -0.01 -0.92 1.65
C SER A 353 1.18 -0.23 2.33
N PRO A 354 2.44 -0.48 1.91
CA PRO A 354 3.58 0.18 2.52
C PRO A 354 3.50 1.67 2.26
N MET A 355 3.53 2.46 3.32
CA MET A 355 3.84 3.87 3.23
C MET A 355 5.34 4.01 2.98
N ARG A 356 5.74 4.57 1.84
CA ARG A 356 7.13 5.00 1.65
C ARG A 356 7.32 6.29 2.43
N SER A 357 8.09 6.18 3.52
CA SER A 357 8.57 7.23 4.44
C SER A 357 7.50 8.22 4.96
N TRP A 358 7.27 8.20 6.27
CA TRP A 358 6.96 9.43 6.97
C TRP A 358 8.21 10.31 6.88
N GLY A 359 8.15 11.35 6.06
CA GLY A 359 9.26 12.29 5.85
C GLY A 359 9.68 12.98 7.14
#